data_AF-A0A957MBN3-F1
#
_entry.id   AF-A0A957MBN3-F1
#
_cell.length_a   1.000
_cell.length_b   1.000
_cell.length_c   1.000
_cell.angle_alpha   90.00
_cell.angle_beta   90.00
_cell.angle_gamma   90.00
#
_symmetry.space_group_name_H-M   'P 1'
#
loop_
_entity.id
_entity.type
_entity.pdbx_description
1 polymer ?
#
loop_
_entity_poly.entity_id
_entity_poly.type
_entity_poly.pdbx_seq_one_letter_code
_entity_poly.pdbx_strand_id
1 'polypeptide(L)'
;GDPAAVSAVPGSYLGPIVRVERGATVTARLRNELDTPTNVHWHGLIVPAEADGQPANVVAPGAEADYTFTVNNRPGTYWFHPHPHGHT
;
A
#
# COMPACT_ATOMS: atom_id res chain seq x y z
N GLY A 1 8.46 15.42 18.24
CA GLY A 1 7.06 15.00 18.07
C GLY A 1 6.58 14.38 19.35
N ASP A 2 5.27 14.36 19.58
CA ASP A 2 4.67 13.72 20.75
C ASP A 2 4.91 12.20 20.69
N PRO A 3 5.58 11.58 21.68
CA PRO A 3 5.78 10.13 21.74
C PRO A 3 4.47 9.34 21.79
N ALA A 4 3.37 9.94 22.25
CA ALA A 4 2.05 9.32 22.27
C ALA A 4 1.40 9.23 20.88
N ALA A 5 1.94 9.92 19.87
CA ALA A 5 1.44 9.86 18.50
C ALA A 5 1.91 8.61 17.73
N VAL A 6 2.75 7.77 18.34
CA VAL A 6 3.24 6.52 17.74
C VAL A 6 2.73 5.34 18.56
N SER A 7 1.88 4.51 17.95
CA SER A 7 1.50 3.23 18.52
C SER A 7 2.41 2.14 17.99
N ALA A 8 3.20 1.52 18.87
CA ALA A 8 3.88 0.27 18.55
C ALA A 8 2.87 -0.86 18.69
N VAL A 9 2.50 -1.51 17.58
CA VAL A 9 1.62 -2.68 17.61
C VAL A 9 2.49 -3.92 17.87
N PRO A 10 2.46 -4.52 19.07
CA PRO A 10 3.36 -5.63 19.41
C PRO A 10 3.03 -6.86 18.56
N GLY A 11 4.05 -7.49 17.97
CA GLY A 11 3.86 -8.63 17.07
C GLY A 11 3.30 -8.26 15.69
N SER A 12 3.14 -6.96 15.38
CA SER A 12 2.79 -6.51 14.03
C SER A 12 3.97 -6.70 13.08
N TYR A 13 3.70 -7.38 11.98
CA TYR A 13 4.63 -7.50 10.87
C TYR A 13 4.58 -6.21 10.06
N LEU A 14 5.62 -5.39 10.15
CA LEU A 14 5.88 -4.37 9.13
C LEU A 14 6.09 -5.12 7.81
N GLY A 15 5.28 -4.82 6.80
CA GLY A 15 5.24 -5.55 5.52
C GLY A 15 6.63 -5.77 4.89
N PRO A 16 6.75 -6.69 3.92
CA PRO A 16 8.05 -7.05 3.35
C PRO A 16 8.71 -5.85 2.66
N ILE A 17 10.05 -5.80 2.68
CA ILE A 17 10.80 -4.90 1.82
C ILE A 17 10.78 -5.46 0.40
N VAL A 18 10.19 -4.71 -0.52
CA VAL A 18 10.16 -5.04 -1.95
C VAL A 18 11.29 -4.30 -2.65
N ARG A 19 12.18 -5.03 -3.32
CA ARG A 19 13.28 -4.47 -4.13
C ARG A 19 12.97 -4.67 -5.61
N VAL A 20 12.94 -3.58 -6.36
CA VAL A 20 12.56 -3.57 -7.77
C VAL A 20 13.51 -2.66 -8.55
N GLU A 21 13.82 -3.06 -9.77
CA GLU A 21 14.61 -2.23 -10.69
C GLU A 21 13.72 -1.27 -11.47
N ARG A 22 14.29 -0.14 -11.88
CA ARG A 22 13.58 0.81 -12.74
C ARG A 22 13.24 0.17 -14.08
N GLY A 23 12.00 0.33 -14.52
CA GLY A 23 11.45 -0.27 -15.74
C GLY A 23 10.80 -1.64 -15.52
N ALA A 24 10.90 -2.22 -14.31
CA ALA A 24 10.20 -3.46 -13.99
C ALA A 24 8.67 -3.22 -13.87
N THR A 25 7.89 -4.16 -14.37
CA THR A 25 6.45 -4.25 -14.08
C THR A 25 6.27 -5.06 -12.80
N VAL A 26 5.55 -4.47 -11.85
CA VAL A 26 5.17 -5.08 -10.58
C VAL A 26 3.69 -5.42 -10.63
N THR A 27 3.35 -6.64 -10.22
CA THR A 27 1.97 -7.02 -9.90
C THR A 27 1.94 -7.47 -8.45
N ALA A 28 1.13 -6.80 -7.64
CA ALA A 28 0.92 -7.10 -6.23
C ALA A 28 -0.56 -7.40 -5.97
N ARG A 29 -0.85 -8.53 -5.32
CA ARG A 29 -2.20 -8.91 -4.91
C ARG A 29 -2.43 -8.56 -3.46
N LEU A 30 -3.42 -7.72 -3.18
CA LEU A 30 -3.97 -7.57 -1.84
C LEU A 30 -5.07 -8.60 -1.66
N ARG A 31 -4.91 -9.47 -0.66
CA ARG A 31 -5.99 -10.29 -0.11
C ARG A 31 -6.41 -9.69 1.22
N ASN A 32 -7.63 -9.17 1.30
CA ASN A 32 -8.10 -8.52 2.52
C ASN A 32 -8.70 -9.56 3.48
N GLU A 33 -7.89 -10.03 4.43
CA GLU A 33 -8.32 -10.94 5.50
C GLU A 33 -8.81 -10.22 6.76
N LEU A 34 -8.91 -8.88 6.71
CA LEU A 34 -9.46 -8.06 7.79
C LEU A 34 -11.00 -8.08 7.75
N ASP A 35 -11.61 -7.68 8.87
CA ASP A 35 -13.06 -7.43 8.98
C ASP A 35 -13.49 -6.04 8.49
N THR A 36 -12.53 -5.22 8.05
CA THR A 36 -12.73 -3.85 7.59
C THR A 36 -12.24 -3.64 6.15
N PRO A 37 -12.87 -2.75 5.37
CA PRO A 37 -12.36 -2.39 4.04
C PRO A 37 -10.98 -1.74 4.15
N THR A 38 -10.09 -2.06 3.22
CA THR A 38 -8.73 -1.50 3.18
C THR A 38 -8.24 -1.36 1.74
N ASN A 39 -7.10 -0.72 1.53
CA ASN A 39 -6.44 -0.62 0.23
C ASN A 39 -4.92 -0.50 0.42
N VAL A 40 -4.18 -0.36 -0.68
CA VAL A 40 -2.74 -0.05 -0.65
C VAL A 40 -2.49 1.22 -1.43
N HIS A 41 -1.93 2.23 -0.77
CA HIS A 41 -1.34 3.39 -1.42
C HIS A 41 0.18 3.21 -1.56
N TRP A 42 0.69 3.47 -2.76
CA TRP A 42 2.11 3.34 -3.11
C TRP A 42 2.85 4.68 -2.98
N HIS A 43 3.02 5.12 -1.74
CA HIS A 43 3.48 6.47 -1.43
C HIS A 43 4.80 6.84 -2.13
N GLY A 44 4.68 7.82 -3.02
CA GLY A 44 5.78 8.40 -3.80
C GLY A 44 6.08 7.68 -5.12
N LEU A 45 5.48 6.53 -5.40
CA LEU A 45 5.54 5.91 -6.73
C LEU A 45 4.63 6.64 -7.72
N ILE A 46 5.06 6.70 -8.98
CA ILE A 46 4.25 7.22 -10.08
C ILE A 46 3.52 6.02 -10.70
N VAL A 47 2.25 5.85 -10.35
CA VAL A 47 1.41 4.71 -10.76
C VAL A 47 0.11 5.20 -11.41
N PRO A 48 -0.57 4.36 -12.23
CA PRO A 48 -1.92 4.66 -12.72
C PRO A 48 -2.91 4.87 -11.58
N ALA A 49 -3.96 5.67 -11.80
CA ALA A 49 -4.95 5.99 -10.77
C ALA A 49 -5.66 4.75 -10.20
N GLU A 50 -5.85 3.73 -11.04
CA GLU A 50 -6.47 2.46 -10.69
C GLU A 50 -5.61 1.65 -9.70
N ALA A 51 -4.28 1.86 -9.74
CA ALA A 51 -3.32 1.18 -8.88
C ALA A 51 -2.83 2.06 -7.71
N ASP A 52 -3.25 3.32 -7.61
CA ASP A 52 -2.69 4.28 -6.63
C ASP A 52 -3.24 4.11 -5.20
N GLY A 53 -4.39 3.46 -5.04
CA GLY A 53 -5.02 3.31 -3.72
C GLY A 53 -5.77 4.56 -3.26
N GLN A 54 -6.51 5.21 -4.16
CA GLN A 54 -7.39 6.33 -3.81
C GLN A 54 -8.33 5.96 -2.64
N PRO A 55 -8.72 6.92 -1.78
CA PRO A 55 -9.53 6.63 -0.59
C PRO A 55 -10.87 5.93 -0.83
N ALA A 56 -11.47 6.11 -2.01
CA ALA A 56 -12.72 5.47 -2.39
C ALA A 56 -12.53 4.05 -2.97
N ASN A 57 -11.32 3.72 -3.41
CA ASN A 57 -11.00 2.44 -4.05
C ASN A 57 -10.52 1.44 -3.01
N VAL A 58 -11.48 0.86 -2.28
CA VAL A 58 -11.22 -0.11 -1.21
C VAL A 58 -11.53 -1.54 -1.63
N VAL A 59 -10.77 -2.47 -1.07
CA VAL A 59 -10.99 -3.91 -1.14
C VAL A 59 -11.83 -4.31 0.07
N ALA A 60 -13.02 -4.86 -0.17
CA ALA A 60 -13.92 -5.30 0.88
C ALA A 60 -13.32 -6.47 1.70
N PRO A 61 -13.79 -6.70 2.94
CA PRO A 61 -13.45 -7.89 3.72
C PRO A 61 -13.64 -9.19 2.92
N GLY A 62 -12.64 -10.06 2.92
CA GLY A 62 -12.62 -11.33 2.20
C GLY A 62 -12.42 -11.23 0.69
N ALA A 63 -12.31 -10.02 0.13
CA ALA A 63 -12.06 -9.80 -1.30
C ALA A 63 -10.57 -9.67 -1.62
N GLU A 64 -10.26 -9.69 -2.92
CA GLU A 64 -8.91 -9.52 -3.44
C GLU A 64 -8.88 -8.45 -4.53
N ALA A 65 -7.75 -7.76 -4.67
CA ALA A 65 -7.47 -6.86 -5.79
C ALA A 65 -6.00 -6.93 -6.23
N ASP A 66 -5.78 -6.78 -7.53
CA ASP A 66 -4.46 -6.73 -8.13
C ASP A 66 -4.06 -5.29 -8.48
N TYR A 67 -2.89 -4.89 -8.02
CA TYR A 67 -2.22 -3.64 -8.34
C TYR A 67 -1.12 -3.93 -9.34
N THR A 68 -1.23 -3.41 -10.57
CA THR A 68 -0.19 -3.59 -11.60
C THR A 68 0.30 -2.24 -12.11
N PHE A 69 1.62 -2.03 -12.07
CA PHE A 69 2.25 -0.79 -12.54
C PHE A 69 3.72 -1.02 -12.90
N THR A 70 4.26 -0.13 -13.74
CA THR A 70 5.69 -0.11 -14.09
C THR A 70 6.43 0.92 -13.24
N VAL A 71 7.54 0.53 -12.63
CA VAL A 71 8.33 1.40 -11.76
C VAL A 71 9.24 2.32 -12.59
N ASN A 72 8.77 3.54 -12.85
CA ASN A 72 9.52 4.54 -13.63
C ASN A 72 10.17 5.64 -12.77
N ASN A 73 10.04 5.55 -11.45
CA ASN A 73 10.61 6.48 -10.49
C ASN A 73 12.15 6.53 -10.55
N ARG A 74 12.74 7.57 -9.94
CA ARG A 74 14.18 7.62 -9.67
C ARG A 74 14.53 6.59 -8.58
N PRO A 75 15.76 6.06 -8.52
CA PRO A 75 16.18 5.23 -7.41
C PRO A 75 15.98 5.95 -6.07
N GLY A 76 15.39 5.26 -5.09
CA GLY A 76 15.06 5.84 -3.80
C GLY A 76 14.27 4.87 -2.92
N THR A 77 14.00 5.29 -1.69
CA THR A 77 13.13 4.58 -0.77
C THR A 77 11.71 5.10 -0.91
N TYR A 78 10.81 4.19 -1.24
CA TYR A 78 9.36 4.39 -1.28
C TYR A 78 8.72 3.46 -0.25
N TRP A 79 7.44 3.67 0.04
CA TRP A 79 6.72 2.89 1.04
C TRP A 79 5.28 2.70 0.61
N PHE A 80 4.61 1.73 1.22
CA PHE A 80 3.21 1.45 0.94
C PHE A 80 2.46 1.33 2.27
N HIS A 81 1.22 1.78 2.28
CA HIS A 81 0.38 1.78 3.49
C HIS A 81 -1.11 1.84 3.13
N PRO A 82 -2.01 1.44 4.05
CA PRO A 82 -3.43 1.69 3.88
C PRO A 82 -3.73 3.18 3.73
N HIS A 83 -4.71 3.51 2.89
CA HIS A 83 -5.23 4.86 2.72
C HIS A 83 -6.76 4.92 2.46
N PRO A 84 -7.61 4.17 3.20
CA PRO A 84 -9.05 4.25 3.06
C PRO A 84 -9.60 5.57 3.65
N HIS A 85 -10.72 6.06 3.12
CA HIS A 85 -11.35 7.28 3.62
C HIS A 85 -11.69 7.18 5.12
N GLY A 86 -11.21 8.14 5.91
CA GLY A 86 -11.49 8.24 7.36
C GLY A 86 -10.75 7.23 8.24
N HIS A 87 -9.92 6.35 7.65
CA HIS A 87 -9.23 5.25 8.35
C HIS A 87 -7.79 5.04 7.84
N THR A 88 -7.07 6.14 7.57
CA THR A 88 -5.63 6.19 7.23
C THR A 88 -4.72 6.04 8.44
#